data_AF-A0A918XII7-F1
#
_entry.id   AF-A0A918XII7-F1
#
_cell.length_a   1.000
_cell.length_b   1.000
_cell.length_c   1.000
_cell.angle_alpha   90.00
_cell.angle_beta   90.00
_cell.angle_gamma   90.00
#
_symmetry.space_group_name_H-M   'P 1'
#
loop_
_entity.id
_entity.type
_entity.pdbx_description
1 polymer ?
#
loop_
_entity_poly.entity_id
_entity_poly.type
_entity_poly.pdbx_seq_one_letter_code
_entity_poly.pdbx_strand_id
1 'polypeptide(L)'
;MIKRLADTVKLILIALRYLVARRDSGQTISEFLVSDAVGVRERGAVASALVKLELESLSIHGDRDAPKVTVKQFGYVLQEVNNIGYLQRGKVSMTRDTWSGLLRIYHTLNQADYQELNRLIDKLQNEYFCDDIVPQDAYAQEGEDLIVARLNRNSTGFFVDIGAHHPTRFSNTYKLYERGWRGINIDPLPGGMQAFENLRPKDINLEVAISDNEEPGSLTYYMFDEPAFNSLEERNITDATALGAKLIAEVKVPVMTIESLLGERSGEFEKIDLLTVDVEHHELRILQSFPFHLYKPSNIVVEIKGLDLLKPDCNPVYRCLSEQGYRLRSYLYHSAIFVHDGPAL
;
A
#
# COMPACT_ATOMS: atom_id res chain seq x y z
N MET A 1 -4.83 -17.06 7.88
CA MET A 1 -3.93 -17.81 6.97
C MET A 1 -2.86 -16.89 6.43
N ILE A 2 -3.22 -15.78 5.76
CA ILE A 2 -2.30 -14.71 5.34
C ILE A 2 -1.48 -14.12 6.51
N LYS A 3 -2.14 -13.84 7.64
CA LYS A 3 -1.46 -13.34 8.86
C LYS A 3 -0.31 -14.24 9.34
N ARG A 4 -0.48 -15.56 9.31
CA ARG A 4 0.56 -16.53 9.73
C ARG A 4 1.73 -16.62 8.76
N LEU A 5 1.46 -16.43 7.47
CA LEU A 5 2.49 -16.34 6.44
C LEU A 5 3.32 -15.07 6.63
N ALA A 6 2.67 -13.92 6.81
CA ALA A 6 3.32 -12.65 7.12
C ALA A 6 4.16 -12.74 8.40
N ASP A 7 3.63 -13.35 9.46
CA ASP A 7 4.37 -13.59 10.71
C ASP A 7 5.62 -14.46 10.49
N THR A 8 5.52 -15.46 9.61
CA THR A 8 6.64 -16.36 9.27
C THR A 8 7.72 -15.66 8.45
N VAL A 9 7.34 -14.90 7.42
CA VAL A 9 8.32 -14.14 6.61
C VAL A 9 8.95 -13.02 7.45
N LYS A 10 8.18 -12.39 8.36
CA LYS A 10 8.70 -11.43 9.33
C LYS A 10 9.75 -12.04 10.24
N LEU A 11 9.52 -13.25 10.75
CA LEU A 11 10.53 -13.98 11.55
C LEU A 11 11.79 -14.32 10.73
N ILE A 12 11.64 -14.68 9.46
CA ILE A 12 12.77 -14.95 8.55
C ILE A 12 13.59 -13.67 8.31
N LEU A 13 12.94 -12.53 8.06
CA LEU A 13 13.61 -11.23 7.89
C LEU A 13 14.35 -10.79 9.15
N ILE A 14 13.74 -10.97 10.33
CA ILE A 14 14.39 -10.67 11.60
C ILE A 14 15.63 -11.56 11.81
N ALA A 15 15.55 -12.85 11.47
CA ALA A 15 16.70 -13.76 11.54
C ALA A 15 17.82 -13.39 10.55
N LEU A 16 17.46 -12.98 9.33
CA LEU A 16 18.40 -12.49 8.32
C LEU A 16 19.13 -11.23 8.79
N ARG A 17 18.38 -10.24 9.30
CA ARG A 17 18.95 -9.00 9.86
C ARG A 17 19.86 -9.28 11.06
N TYR A 18 19.51 -10.25 11.90
CA TYR A 18 20.38 -10.69 13.00
C TYR A 18 21.71 -11.23 12.49
N LEU A 19 21.71 -12.10 11.47
CA LEU A 19 22.93 -12.68 10.92
C LEU A 19 23.86 -11.62 10.31
N VAL A 20 23.28 -10.61 9.65
CA VAL A 20 24.03 -9.45 9.16
C VAL A 20 24.65 -8.67 10.32
N ALA A 21 23.85 -8.29 11.32
CA ALA A 21 24.33 -7.51 12.46
C ALA A 21 25.42 -8.22 13.28
N ARG A 22 25.27 -9.53 13.51
CA ARG A 22 26.27 -10.39 14.15
C ARG A 22 27.58 -10.42 13.38
N ARG A 23 27.53 -10.45 12.04
CA ARG A 23 28.72 -10.48 11.18
C ARG A 23 29.43 -9.12 11.13
N ASP A 24 28.69 -8.02 11.08
CA ASP A 24 29.25 -6.66 10.95
C ASP A 24 29.84 -6.13 12.26
N SER A 25 29.21 -6.46 13.39
CA SER A 25 29.50 -5.81 14.67
C SER A 25 29.73 -6.78 15.84
N GLY A 26 29.62 -8.09 15.61
CA GLY A 26 29.72 -9.10 16.67
C GLY A 26 28.52 -9.11 17.63
N GLN A 27 27.42 -8.42 17.27
CA GLN A 27 26.26 -8.27 18.14
C GLN A 27 25.71 -9.62 18.64
N THR A 28 25.56 -9.70 19.95
CA THR A 28 24.87 -10.80 20.62
C THR A 28 23.36 -10.77 20.34
N ILE A 29 22.68 -11.91 20.51
CA ILE A 29 21.21 -11.98 20.40
C ILE A 29 20.58 -10.92 21.33
N SER A 30 21.09 -10.76 22.55
CA SER A 30 20.58 -9.77 23.50
C SER A 30 20.69 -8.33 23.00
N GLU A 31 21.81 -7.95 22.41
CA GLU A 31 22.02 -6.60 21.87
C GLU A 31 21.11 -6.35 20.66
N PHE A 32 20.99 -7.33 19.77
CA PHE A 32 20.12 -7.23 18.60
C PHE A 32 18.64 -7.11 19.00
N LEU A 33 18.17 -7.88 19.98
CA LEU A 33 16.78 -7.83 20.46
C LEU A 33 16.41 -6.51 21.14
N VAL A 34 17.40 -5.80 21.71
CA VAL A 34 17.17 -4.51 22.38
C VAL A 34 17.14 -3.36 21.38
N SER A 35 17.70 -3.53 20.18
CA SER A 35 17.63 -2.56 19.08
C SER A 35 16.18 -2.28 18.63
N ASP A 36 15.99 -1.15 17.93
CA ASP A 36 14.69 -0.74 17.39
C ASP A 36 14.15 -1.68 16.30
N ALA A 37 14.96 -2.64 15.83
CA ALA A 37 14.59 -3.59 14.79
C ALA A 37 13.58 -4.66 15.23
N VAL A 38 13.34 -4.85 16.54
CA VAL A 38 12.42 -5.86 17.08
C VAL A 38 11.45 -5.27 18.10
N GLY A 39 10.16 -5.28 17.77
CA GLY A 39 9.08 -4.75 18.62
C GLY A 39 8.98 -5.45 19.98
N VAL A 40 8.75 -4.67 21.05
CA VAL A 40 8.80 -5.12 22.45
C VAL A 40 7.96 -6.36 22.74
N ARG A 41 6.77 -6.46 22.12
CA ARG A 41 5.83 -7.58 22.32
C ARG A 41 6.28 -8.89 21.65
N GLU A 42 7.21 -8.81 20.70
CA GLU A 42 7.65 -9.93 19.86
C GLU A 42 9.00 -10.51 20.30
N ARG A 43 9.76 -9.74 21.10
CA ARG A 43 11.13 -10.09 21.56
C ARG A 43 11.23 -11.49 22.17
N GLY A 44 10.25 -11.93 22.95
CA GLY A 44 10.27 -13.27 23.58
C GLY A 44 10.20 -14.42 22.59
N ALA A 45 9.33 -14.33 21.58
CA ALA A 45 9.19 -15.35 20.54
C ALA A 45 10.40 -15.36 19.59
N VAL A 46 10.88 -14.17 19.22
CA VAL A 46 12.08 -13.98 18.40
C VAL A 46 13.33 -14.52 19.10
N ALA A 47 13.51 -14.21 20.39
CA ALA A 47 14.62 -14.71 21.20
C ALA A 47 14.65 -16.25 21.21
N SER A 48 13.50 -16.88 21.46
CA SER A 48 13.41 -18.34 21.49
C SER A 48 13.75 -18.98 20.13
N ALA A 49 13.39 -18.33 19.02
CA ALA A 49 13.70 -18.82 17.68
C ALA A 49 15.20 -18.68 17.35
N LEU A 50 15.79 -17.52 17.64
CA LEU A 50 17.22 -17.25 17.37
C LEU A 50 18.14 -18.12 18.23
N VAL A 51 17.84 -18.28 19.52
CA VAL A 51 18.62 -19.16 20.43
C VAL A 51 18.58 -20.60 19.95
N LYS A 52 17.42 -21.08 19.50
CA LYS A 52 17.28 -22.45 18.96
C LYS A 52 18.11 -22.64 17.69
N LEU A 53 18.12 -21.65 16.79
CA LEU A 53 18.94 -21.64 15.58
C LEU A 53 20.44 -21.67 15.89
N GLU A 54 20.91 -20.91 16.90
CA GLU A 54 22.31 -20.95 17.33
C GLU A 54 22.72 -22.29 17.96
N LEU A 55 21.87 -22.87 18.81
CA LEU A 55 22.17 -24.13 19.46
C LEU A 55 22.24 -25.29 18.45
N GLU A 56 21.32 -25.32 17.48
CA GLU A 56 21.30 -26.33 16.43
C GLU A 56 22.47 -26.13 15.44
N SER A 57 22.90 -24.89 15.16
CA SER A 57 24.08 -24.65 14.34
C SER A 57 25.37 -25.12 15.03
N LEU A 58 25.53 -24.86 16.33
CA LEU A 58 26.68 -25.32 17.13
C LEU A 58 26.77 -26.85 17.20
N SER A 59 25.63 -27.55 17.16
CA SER A 59 25.59 -29.03 17.17
C SER A 59 26.07 -29.69 15.86
N ILE A 60 26.19 -28.93 14.77
CA ILE A 60 26.59 -29.40 13.43
C ILE A 60 28.04 -28.98 13.10
N HIS A 61 28.65 -28.09 13.89
CA HIS A 61 30.02 -27.59 13.64
C HIS A 61 31.09 -28.59 14.09
N GLY A 62 31.27 -29.62 13.28
CA GLY A 62 32.43 -30.51 13.24
C GLY A 62 33.08 -30.53 11.87
N ASP A 63 33.03 -29.44 11.08
CA ASP A 63 33.84 -29.36 9.86
C ASP A 63 34.16 -27.91 9.49
N ARG A 64 35.45 -27.60 9.36
CA ARG A 64 35.98 -26.30 8.94
C ARG A 64 36.43 -26.45 7.50
N ASP A 65 35.51 -26.26 6.56
CA ASP A 65 35.73 -25.80 5.19
C ASP A 65 34.42 -25.95 4.40
N ALA A 66 33.64 -24.86 4.27
CA ALA A 66 32.42 -24.86 3.48
C ALA A 66 32.54 -23.91 2.26
N PRO A 67 32.15 -24.35 1.05
CA PRO A 67 32.33 -23.58 -0.18
C PRO A 67 31.35 -22.40 -0.29
N LYS A 68 31.79 -21.34 -0.98
CA LYS A 68 30.96 -20.16 -1.31
C LYS A 68 29.68 -20.58 -2.04
N VAL A 69 28.55 -20.06 -1.57
CA VAL A 69 27.21 -20.33 -2.12
C VAL A 69 27.12 -19.85 -3.58
N THR A 70 26.57 -20.69 -4.45
CA THR A 70 26.36 -20.41 -5.89
C THR A 70 24.90 -20.04 -6.19
N VAL A 71 24.65 -19.33 -7.29
CA VAL A 71 23.32 -18.87 -7.78
C VAL A 71 22.26 -20.00 -7.82
N LYS A 72 22.69 -21.26 -8.03
CA LYS A 72 21.79 -22.43 -7.99
C LYS A 72 21.25 -22.76 -6.60
N GLN A 73 22.05 -22.55 -5.55
CA GLN A 73 21.64 -22.75 -4.15
C GLN A 73 20.72 -21.61 -3.68
N PHE A 74 20.79 -20.44 -4.30
CA PHE A 74 19.90 -19.31 -4.05
C PHE A 74 18.47 -19.54 -4.59
N GLY A 75 18.35 -20.15 -5.77
CA GLY A 75 17.06 -20.61 -6.29
C GLY A 75 16.37 -21.63 -5.38
N TYR A 76 17.16 -22.46 -4.69
CA TYR A 76 16.65 -23.43 -3.71
C TYR A 76 16.10 -22.76 -2.45
N VAL A 77 16.74 -21.69 -1.95
CA VAL A 77 16.23 -20.91 -0.81
C VAL A 77 14.88 -20.26 -1.14
N LEU A 78 14.77 -19.62 -2.31
CA LEU A 78 13.51 -19.03 -2.77
C LEU A 78 12.42 -20.08 -2.99
N GLN A 79 12.78 -21.26 -3.51
CA GLN A 79 11.86 -22.37 -3.67
C GLN A 79 11.37 -22.92 -2.32
N GLU A 80 12.26 -23.04 -1.31
CA GLU A 80 11.86 -23.49 0.03
C GLU A 80 11.01 -22.45 0.77
N VAL A 81 11.28 -21.15 0.60
CA VAL A 81 10.42 -20.07 1.11
C VAL A 81 9.02 -20.16 0.48
N ASN A 82 8.95 -20.37 -0.83
CA ASN A 82 7.69 -20.60 -1.54
C ASN A 82 6.99 -21.88 -1.05
N ASN A 83 7.70 -22.99 -0.86
CA ASN A 83 7.16 -24.25 -0.36
C ASN A 83 6.59 -24.11 1.06
N ILE A 84 7.28 -23.38 1.96
CA ILE A 84 6.77 -23.04 3.29
C ILE A 84 5.49 -22.20 3.17
N GLY A 85 5.48 -21.24 2.24
CA GLY A 85 4.29 -20.44 1.92
C GLY A 85 3.10 -21.27 1.44
N TYR A 86 3.32 -22.29 0.61
CA TYR A 86 2.30 -23.23 0.15
C TYR A 86 1.81 -24.16 1.28
N LEU A 87 2.70 -24.69 2.12
CA LEU A 87 2.35 -25.59 3.23
C LEU A 87 1.46 -24.93 4.28
N GLN A 88 1.63 -23.62 4.52
CA GLN A 88 0.79 -22.86 5.46
C GLN A 88 -0.59 -22.44 4.91
N ARG A 89 -0.84 -22.60 3.60
CA ARG A 89 -2.17 -22.46 2.99
C ARG A 89 -3.07 -23.69 3.24
N GLY A 90 -2.50 -24.80 3.74
CA GLY A 90 -3.23 -25.87 4.40
C GLY A 90 -3.19 -25.68 5.93
N LYS A 91 -4.19 -26.15 6.66
CA LYS A 91 -4.17 -26.14 8.14
C LYS A 91 -2.97 -26.95 8.65
N VAL A 92 -1.87 -26.29 9.00
CA VAL A 92 -0.76 -26.95 9.69
C VAL A 92 -0.15 -25.99 10.71
N SER A 93 -0.07 -26.41 11.98
CA SER A 93 0.86 -25.84 12.97
C SER A 93 2.30 -25.99 12.46
N MET A 94 3.26 -25.17 12.90
CA MET A 94 4.70 -25.35 12.58
C MET A 94 5.11 -26.83 12.63
N THR A 95 5.21 -27.48 11.48
CA THR A 95 5.61 -28.88 11.41
C THR A 95 7.10 -28.97 11.54
N ARG A 96 7.58 -30.19 11.84
CA ARG A 96 8.99 -30.56 11.71
C ARG A 96 9.54 -30.18 10.33
N ASP A 97 8.71 -30.20 9.30
CA ASP A 97 9.08 -29.85 7.92
C ASP A 97 9.31 -28.34 7.74
N THR A 98 8.47 -27.49 8.33
CA THR A 98 8.69 -26.03 8.33
C THR A 98 9.99 -25.67 9.06
N TRP A 99 10.26 -26.32 10.20
CA TRP A 99 11.52 -26.15 10.92
C TRP A 99 12.73 -26.63 10.13
N SER A 100 12.61 -27.76 9.45
CA SER A 100 13.69 -28.31 8.61
C SER A 100 13.98 -27.39 7.42
N GLY A 101 12.96 -26.77 6.83
CA GLY A 101 13.12 -25.75 5.78
C GLY A 101 13.84 -24.50 6.29
N LEU A 102 13.43 -23.97 7.45
CA LEU A 102 14.10 -22.82 8.08
C LEU A 102 15.57 -23.10 8.42
N LEU A 103 15.89 -24.31 8.90
CA LEU A 103 17.26 -24.73 9.17
C LEU A 103 18.09 -24.82 7.88
N ARG A 104 17.53 -25.36 6.79
CA ARG A 104 18.21 -25.41 5.49
C ARG A 104 18.49 -24.01 4.93
N ILE A 105 17.53 -23.10 5.08
CA ILE A 105 17.66 -21.68 4.71
C ILE A 105 18.78 -21.05 5.54
N TYR A 106 18.75 -21.21 6.86
CA TYR A 106 19.78 -20.70 7.77
C TYR A 106 21.19 -21.20 7.41
N HIS A 107 21.36 -22.50 7.17
CA HIS A 107 22.67 -23.07 6.80
C HIS A 107 23.18 -22.55 5.47
N THR A 108 22.31 -22.42 4.47
CA THR A 108 22.68 -21.87 3.16
C THR A 108 23.09 -20.41 3.30
N LEU A 109 22.39 -19.62 4.11
CA LEU A 109 22.64 -18.19 4.29
C LEU A 109 23.88 -17.91 5.16
N ASN A 110 24.17 -18.76 6.14
CA ASN A 110 25.40 -18.63 6.94
C ASN A 110 26.69 -18.81 6.10
N GLN A 111 26.56 -19.36 4.89
CA GLN A 111 27.65 -19.54 3.93
C GLN A 111 27.61 -18.51 2.77
N ALA A 112 26.60 -17.63 2.74
CA ALA A 112 26.36 -16.70 1.65
C ALA A 112 27.21 -15.41 1.75
N ASP A 113 27.45 -14.80 0.60
CA ASP A 113 28.08 -13.48 0.51
C ASP A 113 27.14 -12.39 1.03
N TYR A 114 27.70 -11.37 1.67
CA TYR A 114 27.02 -10.22 2.27
C TYR A 114 26.14 -9.46 1.27
N GLN A 115 26.67 -9.20 0.06
CA GLN A 115 25.89 -8.50 -0.98
C GLN A 115 24.64 -9.29 -1.38
N GLU A 116 24.72 -10.61 -1.32
CA GLU A 116 23.63 -11.51 -1.69
C GLU A 116 22.57 -11.62 -0.58
N LEU A 117 23.00 -11.56 0.69
CA LEU A 117 22.11 -11.45 1.85
C LEU A 117 21.27 -10.17 1.79
N ASN A 118 21.89 -9.02 1.51
CA ASN A 118 21.16 -7.76 1.40
C ASN A 118 20.21 -7.74 0.20
N ARG A 119 20.62 -8.25 -0.97
CA ARG A 119 19.70 -8.41 -2.11
C ARG A 119 18.49 -9.28 -1.78
N LEU A 120 18.65 -10.34 -0.99
CA LEU A 120 17.54 -11.19 -0.57
C LEU A 120 16.62 -10.47 0.41
N ILE A 121 17.18 -9.71 1.35
CA ILE A 121 16.43 -8.85 2.26
C ILE A 121 15.61 -7.84 1.45
N ASP A 122 16.25 -7.12 0.52
CA ASP A 122 15.60 -6.14 -0.36
C ASP A 122 14.51 -6.80 -1.21
N LYS A 123 14.77 -7.99 -1.78
CA LYS A 123 13.77 -8.71 -2.57
C LYS A 123 12.58 -9.16 -1.71
N LEU A 124 12.83 -9.76 -0.54
CA LEU A 124 11.75 -10.21 0.35
C LEU A 124 10.98 -9.04 0.97
N GLN A 125 11.65 -7.92 1.21
CA GLN A 125 10.98 -6.67 1.56
C GLN A 125 10.14 -6.19 0.38
N ASN A 126 10.69 -5.93 -0.79
CA ASN A 126 9.89 -5.47 -1.93
C ASN A 126 8.73 -6.42 -2.32
N GLU A 127 8.93 -7.74 -2.18
CA GLU A 127 7.94 -8.75 -2.56
C GLU A 127 6.88 -8.99 -1.46
N TYR A 128 7.20 -8.80 -0.17
CA TYR A 128 6.28 -9.13 0.95
C TYR A 128 6.07 -8.00 1.99
N PHE A 129 6.94 -6.99 2.01
CA PHE A 129 6.97 -5.84 2.93
C PHE A 129 7.53 -4.58 2.23
N CYS A 130 6.68 -3.89 1.46
CA CYS A 130 6.95 -2.53 0.99
C CYS A 130 7.35 -1.64 2.18
N ASP A 131 8.41 -0.86 2.03
CA ASP A 131 9.11 -0.12 3.09
C ASP A 131 8.19 0.78 3.93
N ASP A 132 7.97 0.34 5.18
CA ASP A 132 7.95 1.09 6.45
C ASP A 132 7.11 0.30 7.48
N ILE A 133 7.78 -0.54 8.27
CA ILE A 133 7.15 -1.22 9.41
C ILE A 133 7.10 -0.23 10.60
N VAL A 134 6.22 0.77 10.48
CA VAL A 134 5.44 1.26 11.61
C VAL A 134 4.22 0.33 11.69
N PRO A 135 3.65 -0.03 12.87
CA PRO A 135 2.43 -0.83 12.90
C PRO A 135 1.38 -0.11 12.03
N GLN A 136 0.95 -0.71 10.91
CA GLN A 136 0.04 -0.03 9.96
C GLN A 136 -1.35 0.10 10.58
N ASP A 137 -1.48 1.12 11.43
CA ASP A 137 -2.74 1.74 11.74
C ASP A 137 -3.11 2.77 10.66
N ALA A 138 -2.29 3.04 9.64
CA ALA A 138 -2.61 3.89 8.48
C ALA A 138 -2.12 3.27 7.17
N TYR A 139 -2.92 3.44 6.11
CA TYR A 139 -2.63 3.03 4.73
C TYR A 139 -2.46 4.22 3.79
N ALA A 140 -3.11 5.34 4.11
CA ALA A 140 -3.01 6.57 3.33
C ALA A 140 -1.64 7.23 3.50
N GLN A 141 -1.28 8.12 2.57
CA GLN A 141 0.02 8.77 2.55
C GLN A 141 0.26 9.63 3.80
N GLU A 142 -0.77 10.30 4.31
CA GLU A 142 -0.64 11.29 5.39
C GLU A 142 -1.60 11.01 6.57
N GLY A 143 -2.28 9.87 6.55
CA GLY A 143 -3.21 9.44 7.59
C GLY A 143 -4.66 9.89 7.37
N GLU A 144 -5.04 10.21 6.14
CA GLU A 144 -6.42 10.48 5.71
C GLU A 144 -7.35 9.36 6.15
N ASP A 145 -6.94 8.11 5.89
CA ASP A 145 -7.69 6.90 6.21
C ASP A 145 -8.00 6.79 7.71
N LEU A 146 -7.09 7.23 8.60
CA LEU A 146 -7.32 7.29 10.05
C LEU A 146 -8.43 8.27 10.43
N ILE A 147 -8.44 9.46 9.82
CA ILE A 147 -9.44 10.49 10.11
C ILE A 147 -10.80 10.07 9.56
N VAL A 148 -10.84 9.61 8.31
CA VAL A 148 -12.04 9.09 7.67
C VAL A 148 -12.62 7.92 8.47
N ALA A 149 -11.77 6.98 8.89
CA ALA A 149 -12.17 5.85 9.72
C ALA A 149 -12.68 6.26 11.11
N ARG A 150 -12.28 7.45 11.61
CA ARG A 150 -12.80 8.02 12.86
C ARG A 150 -14.14 8.74 12.64
N LEU A 151 -14.33 9.42 11.52
CA LEU A 151 -15.60 10.05 11.15
C LEU A 151 -16.69 8.99 10.93
N ASN A 152 -16.32 7.83 10.40
CA ASN A 152 -17.21 6.72 10.06
C ASN A 152 -17.13 5.56 11.06
N ARG A 153 -17.15 5.87 12.36
CA ARG A 153 -16.98 4.87 13.43
C ARG A 153 -18.10 3.83 13.44
N ASN A 154 -17.73 2.55 13.42
CA ASN A 154 -18.63 1.40 13.54
C ASN A 154 -19.76 1.33 12.48
N SER A 155 -19.59 2.01 11.35
CA SER A 155 -20.50 1.90 10.21
C SER A 155 -19.87 1.11 9.07
N THR A 156 -20.72 0.53 8.24
CA THR A 156 -20.40 0.16 6.86
C THR A 156 -20.96 1.26 5.95
N GLY A 157 -20.35 1.43 4.78
CA GLY A 157 -20.79 2.43 3.81
C GLY A 157 -20.22 2.14 2.43
N PHE A 158 -20.54 3.05 1.51
CA PHE A 158 -20.06 2.99 0.13
C PHE A 158 -19.12 4.14 -0.17
N PHE A 159 -17.96 3.86 -0.78
CA PHE A 159 -17.02 4.89 -1.22
C PHE A 159 -16.88 4.95 -2.75
N VAL A 160 -16.49 6.11 -3.25
CA VAL A 160 -15.99 6.29 -4.61
C VAL A 160 -14.58 6.87 -4.51
N ASP A 161 -13.62 6.16 -5.07
CA ASP A 161 -12.18 6.44 -4.98
C ASP A 161 -11.63 6.79 -6.37
N ILE A 162 -11.51 8.08 -6.66
CA ILE A 162 -11.06 8.62 -7.94
C ILE A 162 -9.57 8.96 -7.83
N GLY A 163 -8.73 8.25 -8.59
CA GLY A 163 -7.28 8.27 -8.43
C GLY A 163 -6.79 7.22 -7.43
N ALA A 164 -7.37 6.01 -7.49
CA ALA A 164 -7.17 5.01 -6.45
C ALA A 164 -5.73 4.49 -6.36
N HIS A 165 -4.91 4.64 -7.41
CA HIS A 165 -3.49 4.29 -7.52
C HIS A 165 -3.11 2.84 -7.19
N HIS A 166 -3.30 2.41 -5.94
CA HIS A 166 -2.94 1.09 -5.44
C HIS A 166 -3.95 0.59 -4.38
N PRO A 167 -4.28 -0.73 -4.34
CA PRO A 167 -5.35 -1.23 -3.47
C PRO A 167 -5.09 -1.13 -1.96
N THR A 168 -3.85 -0.87 -1.53
CA THR A 168 -3.47 -0.84 -0.10
C THR A 168 -2.51 0.31 0.22
N ARG A 169 -1.37 0.39 -0.48
CA ARG A 169 -0.43 1.51 -0.38
C ARG A 169 -1.07 2.84 -0.79
N PHE A 170 -0.87 3.87 0.02
CA PHE A 170 -1.42 5.22 -0.17
C PHE A 170 -2.95 5.25 -0.31
N SER A 171 -3.64 4.22 0.18
CA SER A 171 -5.09 4.10 -0.01
C SER A 171 -5.85 4.79 1.13
N ASN A 172 -6.64 5.80 0.76
CA ASN A 172 -7.60 6.45 1.66
C ASN A 172 -8.75 5.51 2.08
N THR A 173 -8.99 4.44 1.31
CA THR A 173 -10.19 3.60 1.40
C THR A 173 -9.94 2.19 1.92
N TYR A 174 -8.70 1.67 1.88
CA TYR A 174 -8.43 0.28 2.26
C TYR A 174 -8.77 -0.03 3.73
N LYS A 175 -8.53 0.91 4.66
CA LYS A 175 -8.94 0.75 6.06
C LYS A 175 -10.45 0.56 6.22
N LEU A 176 -11.24 1.24 5.40
CA LEU A 176 -12.70 1.09 5.40
C LEU A 176 -13.12 -0.23 4.74
N TYR A 177 -12.44 -0.64 3.67
CA TYR A 177 -12.64 -1.93 3.03
C TYR A 177 -12.48 -3.09 4.03
N GLU A 178 -11.44 -3.05 4.87
CA GLU A 178 -11.22 -4.02 5.96
C GLU A 178 -12.36 -4.03 6.98
N ARG A 179 -13.07 -2.91 7.15
CA ARG A 179 -14.25 -2.75 8.02
C ARG A 179 -15.57 -3.12 7.34
N GLY A 180 -15.51 -3.66 6.13
CA GLY A 180 -16.69 -4.13 5.40
C GLY A 180 -17.31 -3.11 4.45
N TRP A 181 -16.70 -1.93 4.27
CA TRP A 181 -17.12 -1.00 3.23
C TRP A 181 -16.83 -1.57 1.84
N ARG A 182 -17.63 -1.16 0.86
CA ARG A 182 -17.44 -1.47 -0.55
C ARG A 182 -17.46 -0.19 -1.34
N GLY A 183 -16.96 -0.22 -2.55
CA GLY A 183 -16.96 0.98 -3.36
C GLY A 183 -16.49 0.78 -4.76
N ILE A 184 -16.28 1.90 -5.44
CA ILE A 184 -15.72 1.97 -6.78
C ILE A 184 -14.31 2.53 -6.66
N ASN A 185 -13.31 1.82 -7.17
CA ASN A 185 -11.94 2.29 -7.33
C ASN A 185 -11.70 2.63 -8.80
N ILE A 186 -11.19 3.82 -9.08
CA ILE A 186 -11.03 4.35 -10.42
C ILE A 186 -9.60 4.87 -10.59
N ASP A 187 -8.89 4.37 -11.58
CA ASP A 187 -7.55 4.85 -11.95
C ASP A 187 -7.28 4.57 -13.43
N PRO A 188 -6.71 5.48 -14.22
CA PRO A 188 -6.44 5.25 -15.64
C PRO A 188 -5.27 4.30 -15.93
N LEU A 189 -4.46 3.90 -14.94
CA LEU A 189 -3.27 3.07 -15.15
C LEU A 189 -3.61 1.72 -15.79
N PRO A 190 -3.15 1.44 -17.03
CA PRO A 190 -3.44 0.16 -17.68
C PRO A 190 -2.86 -1.03 -16.92
N GLY A 191 -3.70 -2.02 -16.64
CA GLY A 191 -3.35 -3.18 -15.82
C GLY A 191 -3.34 -2.92 -14.31
N GLY A 192 -3.54 -1.68 -13.86
CA GLY A 192 -3.54 -1.30 -12.44
C GLY A 192 -4.63 -2.00 -11.63
N MET A 193 -5.80 -2.26 -12.22
CA MET A 193 -6.93 -2.88 -11.51
C MET A 193 -6.73 -4.38 -11.28
N GLN A 194 -5.76 -5.04 -11.91
CA GLN A 194 -5.46 -6.45 -11.62
C GLN A 194 -5.09 -6.67 -10.15
N ALA A 195 -4.38 -5.72 -9.53
CA ALA A 195 -4.07 -5.81 -8.10
C ALA A 195 -5.33 -5.62 -7.24
N PHE A 196 -6.23 -4.73 -7.64
CA PHE A 196 -7.51 -4.51 -6.98
C PHE A 196 -8.41 -5.75 -7.08
N GLU A 197 -8.51 -6.40 -8.23
CA GLU A 197 -9.30 -7.63 -8.38
C GLU A 197 -8.81 -8.76 -7.46
N ASN A 198 -7.49 -8.82 -7.18
CA ASN A 198 -6.93 -9.83 -6.29
C ASN A 198 -7.13 -9.50 -4.80
N LEU A 199 -6.94 -8.24 -4.40
CA LEU A 199 -6.92 -7.81 -2.99
C LEU A 199 -8.24 -7.24 -2.51
N ARG A 200 -9.05 -6.70 -3.41
CA ARG A 200 -10.34 -6.04 -3.20
C ARG A 200 -11.43 -6.59 -4.13
N PRO A 201 -11.63 -7.93 -4.25
CA PRO A 201 -12.55 -8.59 -5.20
C PRO A 201 -14.04 -8.29 -4.97
N LYS A 202 -14.38 -7.47 -3.98
CA LYS A 202 -15.76 -7.09 -3.64
C LYS A 202 -16.07 -5.64 -3.99
N ASP A 203 -15.03 -4.89 -4.38
CA ASP A 203 -15.18 -3.55 -4.91
C ASP A 203 -15.35 -3.64 -6.44
N ILE A 204 -15.84 -2.55 -7.02
CA ILE A 204 -15.87 -2.34 -8.47
C ILE A 204 -14.56 -1.62 -8.82
N ASN A 205 -13.76 -2.18 -9.73
CA ASN A 205 -12.43 -1.63 -10.05
C ASN A 205 -12.36 -1.27 -11.54
N LEU A 206 -12.06 -0.01 -11.86
CA LEU A 206 -12.21 0.54 -13.21
C LEU A 206 -10.94 1.21 -13.71
N GLU A 207 -10.43 0.73 -14.85
CA GLU A 207 -9.29 1.32 -15.58
C GLU A 207 -9.76 2.43 -16.50
N VAL A 208 -10.12 3.59 -15.95
CA VAL A 208 -10.70 4.71 -16.70
C VAL A 208 -10.27 6.06 -16.11
N ALA A 209 -10.04 7.04 -16.99
CA ALA A 209 -9.83 8.42 -16.58
C ALA A 209 -11.17 9.12 -16.34
N ILE A 210 -11.29 9.90 -15.27
CA ILE A 210 -12.44 10.77 -15.03
C ILE A 210 -12.14 12.18 -15.52
N SER A 211 -13.03 12.71 -16.36
CA SER A 211 -12.92 14.04 -16.95
C SER A 211 -14.25 14.80 -16.85
N ASP A 212 -14.24 16.07 -17.19
CA ASP A 212 -15.43 16.93 -17.29
C ASP A 212 -16.27 16.66 -18.55
N ASN A 213 -15.73 15.90 -19.51
CA ASN A 213 -16.42 15.49 -20.73
C ASN A 213 -15.95 14.11 -21.19
N GLU A 214 -16.79 13.45 -22.01
CA GLU A 214 -16.49 12.14 -22.59
C GLU A 214 -15.79 12.24 -23.94
N GLU A 215 -15.87 13.38 -24.64
CA GLU A 215 -15.13 13.59 -25.90
C GLU A 215 -13.67 13.98 -25.60
N PRO A 216 -12.66 13.31 -26.18
CA PRO A 216 -12.71 12.53 -27.43
C PRO A 216 -12.79 11.00 -27.25
N GLY A 217 -13.31 10.52 -26.12
CA GLY A 217 -13.47 9.09 -25.76
C GLY A 217 -12.21 8.46 -25.16
N SER A 218 -11.05 9.09 -25.36
CA SER A 218 -9.78 8.67 -24.76
C SER A 218 -8.83 9.85 -24.56
N LEU A 219 -8.05 9.84 -23.47
CA LEU A 219 -7.01 10.82 -23.20
C LEU A 219 -5.63 10.18 -23.30
N THR A 220 -4.60 11.00 -23.55
CA THR A 220 -3.21 10.53 -23.42
C THR A 220 -2.86 10.49 -21.93
N TYR A 221 -2.37 9.35 -21.48
CA TYR A 221 -1.83 9.15 -20.15
C TYR A 221 -0.32 8.98 -20.25
N TYR A 222 0.41 9.81 -19.51
CA TYR A 222 1.86 9.85 -19.47
C TYR A 222 2.34 9.01 -18.29
N MET A 223 3.06 7.93 -18.57
CA MET A 223 3.56 7.00 -17.56
C MET A 223 5.04 7.22 -17.32
N PHE A 224 5.46 7.26 -16.05
CA PHE A 224 6.85 7.43 -15.62
C PHE A 224 7.39 6.16 -14.93
N ASP A 225 8.71 6.08 -14.79
CA ASP A 225 9.39 5.00 -14.07
C ASP A 225 9.10 4.99 -12.56
N GLU A 226 8.73 6.14 -12.01
CA GLU A 226 8.06 6.28 -10.71
C GLU A 226 6.56 6.55 -10.91
N PRO A 227 5.66 5.59 -10.64
CA PRO A 227 4.23 5.70 -10.91
C PRO A 227 3.52 6.86 -10.22
N ALA A 228 4.07 7.38 -9.13
CA ALA A 228 3.53 8.56 -8.45
C ALA A 228 3.51 9.83 -9.33
N PHE A 229 4.28 9.87 -10.42
CA PHE A 229 4.29 11.00 -11.36
C PHE A 229 3.38 10.83 -12.57
N ASN A 230 2.65 9.72 -12.68
CA ASN A 230 1.79 9.50 -13.83
C ASN A 230 0.67 10.55 -13.91
N SER A 231 0.33 10.99 -15.12
CA SER A 231 -0.66 12.06 -15.27
C SER A 231 -1.35 12.05 -16.64
N LEU A 232 -2.50 12.73 -16.72
CA LEU A 232 -3.20 13.05 -17.96
C LEU A 232 -2.71 14.37 -18.60
N GLU A 233 -1.86 15.13 -17.90
CA GLU A 233 -1.37 16.43 -18.36
C GLU A 233 0.07 16.37 -18.87
N GLU A 234 0.29 16.91 -20.08
CA GLU A 234 1.62 17.00 -20.70
C GLU A 234 2.58 17.89 -19.89
N ARG A 235 2.05 18.95 -19.22
CA ARG A 235 2.88 19.87 -18.43
C ARG A 235 3.63 19.17 -17.30
N ASN A 236 3.07 18.08 -16.77
CA ASN A 236 3.68 17.32 -15.68
C ASN A 236 4.92 16.54 -16.13
N ILE A 237 5.16 16.39 -17.44
CA ILE A 237 6.41 15.82 -17.97
C ILE A 237 7.61 16.68 -17.56
N THR A 238 7.48 18.01 -17.63
CA THR A 238 8.60 18.90 -17.31
C THR A 238 8.92 18.85 -15.82
N ASP A 239 7.89 18.88 -14.98
CA ASP A 239 8.03 18.87 -13.52
C ASP A 239 8.57 17.51 -13.03
N ALA A 240 8.03 16.40 -13.54
CA ALA A 240 8.51 15.05 -13.23
C ALA A 240 9.96 14.84 -13.67
N THR A 241 10.33 15.32 -14.87
CA THR A 241 11.71 15.25 -15.37
C THR A 241 12.67 16.07 -14.52
N ALA A 242 12.25 17.24 -14.04
CA ALA A 242 13.05 18.08 -13.14
C ALA A 242 13.31 17.40 -11.79
N LEU A 243 12.40 16.53 -11.34
CA LEU A 243 12.55 15.70 -10.15
C LEU A 243 13.27 14.37 -10.41
N GLY A 244 13.71 14.12 -11.65
CA GLY A 244 14.52 12.96 -12.03
C GLY A 244 13.72 11.75 -12.51
N ALA A 245 12.39 11.84 -12.59
CA ALA A 245 11.54 10.80 -13.17
C ALA A 245 11.68 10.76 -14.70
N LYS A 246 11.55 9.57 -15.28
CA LYS A 246 11.67 9.35 -16.72
C LYS A 246 10.35 8.91 -17.30
N LEU A 247 9.91 9.60 -18.36
CA LEU A 247 8.76 9.18 -19.15
C LEU A 247 9.06 7.82 -19.80
N ILE A 248 8.27 6.81 -19.48
CA ILE A 248 8.41 5.44 -19.98
C ILE A 248 7.43 5.13 -21.11
N ALA A 249 6.24 5.73 -21.11
CA ALA A 249 5.22 5.49 -22.13
C ALA A 249 4.17 6.60 -22.21
N GLU A 250 3.56 6.72 -23.39
CA GLU A 250 2.33 7.48 -23.63
C GLU A 250 1.27 6.50 -24.12
N VAL A 251 0.15 6.41 -23.41
CA VAL A 251 -0.91 5.43 -23.70
C VAL A 251 -2.26 6.13 -23.80
N LYS A 252 -3.13 5.65 -24.69
CA LYS A 252 -4.51 6.11 -24.76
C LYS A 252 -5.35 5.33 -23.76
N VAL A 253 -5.96 6.04 -22.82
CA VAL A 253 -6.83 5.47 -21.79
C VAL A 253 -8.28 5.89 -22.03
N PRO A 254 -9.27 5.02 -21.76
CA PRO A 254 -10.68 5.37 -21.88
C PRO A 254 -11.02 6.49 -20.89
N VAL A 255 -12.02 7.30 -21.25
CA VAL A 255 -12.44 8.45 -20.45
C VAL A 255 -13.94 8.37 -20.24
N MET A 256 -14.38 8.68 -19.02
CA MET A 256 -15.79 8.83 -18.66
C MET A 256 -15.98 10.09 -17.83
N THR A 257 -17.21 10.61 -17.84
CA THR A 257 -17.62 11.58 -16.82
C THR A 257 -18.01 10.84 -15.54
N ILE A 258 -17.83 11.50 -14.39
CA ILE A 258 -18.29 10.94 -13.12
C ILE A 258 -19.80 10.74 -13.09
N GLU A 259 -20.57 11.62 -13.75
CA GLU A 259 -22.03 11.49 -13.85
C GLU A 259 -22.44 10.23 -14.62
N SER A 260 -21.85 9.98 -15.78
CA SER A 260 -22.10 8.79 -16.60
C SER A 260 -21.73 7.50 -15.84
N LEU A 261 -20.54 7.47 -15.23
CA LEU A 261 -20.06 6.32 -14.46
C LEU A 261 -21.02 5.99 -13.29
N LEU A 262 -21.43 7.00 -12.52
CA LEU A 262 -22.37 6.77 -11.42
C LEU A 262 -23.77 6.42 -11.92
N GLY A 263 -24.20 6.99 -13.05
CA GLY A 263 -25.48 6.70 -13.69
C GLY A 263 -25.61 5.24 -14.13
N GLU A 264 -24.60 4.72 -14.83
CA GLU A 264 -24.51 3.32 -15.27
C GLU A 264 -24.58 2.33 -14.10
N ARG A 265 -24.12 2.76 -12.92
CA ARG A 265 -23.96 1.93 -11.71
C ARG A 265 -24.94 2.27 -10.59
N SER A 266 -25.92 3.11 -10.86
CA SER A 266 -26.88 3.63 -9.86
C SER A 266 -27.68 2.54 -9.13
N GLY A 267 -27.76 1.33 -9.67
CA GLY A 267 -28.38 0.16 -9.03
C GLY A 267 -27.47 -0.64 -8.09
N GLU A 268 -26.18 -0.33 -8.03
CA GLU A 268 -25.17 -1.10 -7.26
C GLU A 268 -24.95 -0.55 -5.84
N PHE A 269 -25.48 0.65 -5.54
CA PHE A 269 -25.34 1.31 -4.25
C PHE A 269 -26.51 2.26 -3.97
N GLU A 270 -26.85 2.46 -2.69
CA GLU A 270 -27.97 3.34 -2.29
C GLU A 270 -27.55 4.80 -2.08
N LYS A 271 -26.31 5.00 -1.64
CA LYS A 271 -25.72 6.31 -1.32
C LYS A 271 -24.21 6.26 -1.45
N ILE A 272 -23.58 7.41 -1.58
CA ILE A 272 -22.14 7.57 -1.46
C ILE A 272 -21.86 8.14 -0.07
N ASP A 273 -21.13 7.42 0.77
CA ASP A 273 -20.77 7.87 2.11
C ASP A 273 -19.44 8.64 2.10
N LEU A 274 -18.51 8.21 1.25
CA LEU A 274 -17.19 8.81 1.09
C LEU A 274 -16.87 9.01 -0.39
N LEU A 275 -16.42 10.20 -0.74
CA LEU A 275 -15.76 10.47 -2.02
C LEU A 275 -14.29 10.82 -1.75
N THR A 276 -13.35 10.18 -2.44
CA THR A 276 -11.95 10.62 -2.45
C THR A 276 -11.55 10.97 -3.88
N VAL A 277 -10.84 12.10 -4.04
CA VAL A 277 -10.41 12.64 -5.32
C VAL A 277 -8.95 13.06 -5.24
N ASP A 278 -8.09 12.34 -5.93
CA ASP A 278 -6.66 12.59 -6.00
C ASP A 278 -6.17 12.29 -7.44
N VAL A 279 -6.24 13.28 -8.32
CA VAL A 279 -6.08 13.08 -9.78
C VAL A 279 -5.07 14.05 -10.38
N GLU A 280 -4.10 14.48 -9.57
CA GLU A 280 -2.99 15.36 -9.93
C GLU A 280 -3.43 16.54 -10.81
N HIS A 281 -4.13 17.50 -10.19
CA HIS A 281 -4.57 18.81 -10.71
C HIS A 281 -5.93 18.84 -11.43
N HIS A 282 -6.65 17.72 -11.49
CA HIS A 282 -7.98 17.64 -12.10
C HIS A 282 -9.14 17.70 -11.09
N GLU A 283 -8.85 17.86 -9.80
CA GLU A 283 -9.82 17.76 -8.69
C GLU A 283 -10.98 18.73 -8.88
N LEU A 284 -10.67 20.00 -9.19
CA LEU A 284 -11.68 21.04 -9.37
C LEU A 284 -12.69 20.69 -10.47
N ARG A 285 -12.21 20.18 -11.62
CA ARG A 285 -13.08 19.85 -12.75
C ARG A 285 -14.01 18.69 -12.42
N ILE A 286 -13.49 17.67 -11.75
CA ILE A 286 -14.26 16.52 -11.30
C ILE A 286 -15.32 16.95 -10.29
N LEU A 287 -14.95 17.81 -9.33
CA LEU A 287 -15.90 18.30 -8.33
C LEU A 287 -16.98 19.20 -8.95
N GLN A 288 -16.64 20.02 -9.96
CA GLN A 288 -17.63 20.84 -10.66
C GLN A 288 -18.65 20.02 -11.46
N SER A 289 -18.26 18.85 -11.98
CA SER A 289 -19.16 17.94 -12.70
C SER A 289 -19.82 16.89 -11.80
N PHE A 290 -19.43 16.79 -10.53
CA PHE A 290 -19.99 15.81 -9.61
C PHE A 290 -21.47 16.10 -9.32
N PRO A 291 -22.39 15.13 -9.49
CA PRO A 291 -23.82 15.33 -9.27
C PRO A 291 -24.18 15.36 -7.77
N PHE A 292 -23.73 16.41 -7.06
CA PHE A 292 -23.93 16.59 -5.63
C PHE A 292 -25.39 16.55 -5.21
N HIS A 293 -26.30 17.06 -6.04
CA HIS A 293 -27.72 17.08 -5.75
C HIS A 293 -28.33 15.67 -5.59
N LEU A 294 -27.75 14.65 -6.22
CA LEU A 294 -28.20 13.26 -6.14
C LEU A 294 -27.54 12.50 -4.99
N TYR A 295 -26.20 12.54 -4.90
CA TYR A 295 -25.48 11.59 -4.06
C TYR A 295 -25.03 12.13 -2.69
N LYS A 296 -24.78 13.45 -2.58
CA LYS A 296 -24.35 14.14 -1.34
C LYS A 296 -23.43 13.31 -0.42
N PRO A 297 -22.17 13.00 -0.84
CA PRO A 297 -21.20 12.33 0.02
C PRO A 297 -21.19 12.86 1.46
N SER A 298 -21.13 11.98 2.45
CA SER A 298 -21.09 12.44 3.86
C SER A 298 -19.75 13.07 4.20
N ASN A 299 -18.68 12.55 3.60
CA ASN A 299 -17.33 13.09 3.71
C ASN A 299 -16.65 13.07 2.33
N ILE A 300 -15.77 14.05 2.11
CA ILE A 300 -14.96 14.15 0.91
C ILE A 300 -13.50 14.29 1.33
N VAL A 301 -12.62 13.48 0.75
CA VAL A 301 -11.17 13.68 0.80
C VAL A 301 -10.75 14.20 -0.56
N VAL A 302 -9.99 15.28 -0.60
CA VAL A 302 -9.52 15.85 -1.87
C VAL A 302 -8.11 16.38 -1.73
N GLU A 303 -7.27 16.16 -2.74
CA GLU A 303 -5.96 16.77 -2.80
C GLU A 303 -6.08 18.31 -2.92
N ILE A 304 -5.44 19.03 -1.99
CA ILE A 304 -5.26 20.49 -2.03
C ILE A 304 -3.84 20.82 -1.58
N LYS A 305 -2.91 20.92 -2.53
CA LYS A 305 -1.53 21.33 -2.27
C LYS A 305 -1.46 22.82 -1.87
N GLY A 306 -0.88 23.12 -0.71
CA GLY A 306 -0.56 24.50 -0.28
C GLY A 306 -1.76 25.38 0.08
N LEU A 307 -2.78 24.83 0.77
CA LEU A 307 -3.94 25.61 1.21
C LEU A 307 -3.55 26.67 2.25
N ASP A 308 -3.84 27.95 1.96
CA ASP A 308 -3.74 29.02 2.96
C ASP A 308 -4.93 28.93 3.94
N LEU A 309 -4.67 28.38 5.12
CA LEU A 309 -5.70 28.22 6.17
C LEU A 309 -6.25 29.55 6.71
N LEU A 310 -5.57 30.68 6.50
CA LEU A 310 -6.08 32.00 6.87
C LEU A 310 -7.02 32.56 5.80
N LYS A 311 -6.93 32.06 4.56
CA LYS A 311 -7.74 32.50 3.42
C LYS A 311 -8.14 31.30 2.53
N PRO A 312 -8.83 30.29 3.08
CA PRO A 312 -9.08 29.06 2.36
C PRO A 312 -9.99 29.28 1.14
N ASP A 313 -10.86 30.29 1.17
CA ASP A 313 -11.73 30.71 0.06
C ASP A 313 -10.98 31.16 -1.20
N CYS A 314 -9.68 31.46 -1.10
CA CYS A 314 -8.84 31.76 -2.26
C CYS A 314 -8.55 30.51 -3.10
N ASN A 315 -8.63 29.31 -2.52
CA ASN A 315 -8.47 28.07 -3.24
C ASN A 315 -9.80 27.68 -3.94
N PRO A 316 -9.78 27.39 -5.25
CA PRO A 316 -11.01 27.12 -6.00
C PRO A 316 -11.69 25.80 -5.62
N VAL A 317 -10.93 24.77 -5.22
CA VAL A 317 -11.49 23.49 -4.74
C VAL A 317 -12.25 23.70 -3.44
N TYR A 318 -11.63 24.42 -2.49
CA TYR A 318 -12.29 24.77 -1.22
C TYR A 318 -13.60 25.53 -1.47
N ARG A 319 -13.58 26.54 -2.34
CA ARG A 319 -14.78 27.34 -2.67
C ARG A 319 -15.87 26.48 -3.30
N CYS A 320 -15.51 25.64 -4.27
CA CYS A 320 -16.44 24.72 -4.94
C CYS A 320 -17.17 23.85 -3.91
N LEU A 321 -16.44 23.20 -3.00
CA LEU A 321 -17.05 22.36 -1.95
C LEU A 321 -17.88 23.17 -0.95
N SER A 322 -17.43 24.35 -0.58
CA SER A 322 -18.16 25.24 0.34
C SER A 322 -19.51 25.69 -0.24
N GLU A 323 -19.56 25.99 -1.54
CA GLU A 323 -20.80 26.33 -2.26
C GLU A 323 -21.78 25.15 -2.31
N GLN A 324 -21.29 23.91 -2.23
CA GLN A 324 -22.10 22.69 -2.14
C GLN A 324 -22.52 22.33 -0.70
N GLY A 325 -22.23 23.19 0.29
CA GLY A 325 -22.62 22.98 1.69
C GLY A 325 -21.66 22.12 2.50
N TYR A 326 -20.43 21.93 2.04
CA TYR A 326 -19.40 21.20 2.77
C TYR A 326 -18.52 22.16 3.58
N ARG A 327 -18.05 21.70 4.75
CA ARG A 327 -17.12 22.43 5.60
C ARG A 327 -15.81 21.68 5.72
N LEU A 328 -14.69 22.41 5.67
CA LEU A 328 -13.37 21.85 5.94
C LEU A 328 -13.31 21.35 7.39
N ARG A 329 -13.08 20.05 7.54
CA ARG A 329 -12.98 19.36 8.84
C ARG A 329 -11.54 19.16 9.27
N SER A 330 -10.68 18.82 8.32
CA SER A 330 -9.24 18.63 8.55
C SER A 330 -8.47 19.02 7.31
N TYR A 331 -7.30 19.61 7.50
CA TYR A 331 -6.30 19.76 6.45
C TYR A 331 -5.06 19.00 6.92
N LEU A 332 -4.54 18.13 6.06
CA LEU A 332 -3.29 17.41 6.25
C LEU A 332 -2.20 18.17 5.49
N TYR A 333 -1.20 17.49 4.93
CA TYR A 333 -0.10 18.15 4.25
C TYR A 333 -0.43 18.43 2.78
N HIS A 334 -0.99 17.47 2.07
CA HIS A 334 -1.50 17.60 0.70
C HIS A 334 -2.99 17.35 0.56
N SER A 335 -3.66 16.81 1.58
CA SER A 335 -5.08 16.46 1.50
C SER A 335 -5.97 17.32 2.42
N ALA A 336 -7.19 17.60 1.96
CA ALA A 336 -8.23 18.25 2.74
C ALA A 336 -9.44 17.31 2.91
N ILE A 337 -9.99 17.26 4.12
CA ILE A 337 -11.17 16.46 4.45
C ILE A 337 -12.34 17.41 4.72
N PHE A 338 -13.41 17.25 3.96
CA PHE A 338 -14.64 18.01 4.06
C PHE A 338 -15.78 17.12 4.56
N VAL A 339 -16.73 17.73 5.27
CA VAL A 339 -17.96 17.07 5.74
C VAL A 339 -19.18 17.89 5.33
N HIS A 340 -20.25 17.23 4.90
CA HIS A 340 -21.51 17.89 4.62
C HIS A 340 -22.23 18.21 5.95
N ASP A 341 -22.89 19.37 6.05
CA ASP A 341 -23.69 19.76 7.22
C ASP A 341 -24.96 18.89 7.37
N GLY A 342 -24.79 17.63 7.78
CA GLY A 342 -25.80 16.78 8.45
C GLY A 342 -25.53 16.76 9.96
N PRO A 343 -26.47 16.30 10.82
CA PRO A 343 -26.35 16.49 12.27
C PRO A 343 -25.01 15.96 12.78
N ALA A 344 -24.24 16.87 13.41
CA ALA A 344 -23.05 16.52 14.15
C ALA A 344 -23.39 15.41 15.14
N LEU A 345 -22.62 14.32 15.08
CA LEU A 345 -22.63 13.24 16.08
C LEU A 345 -22.53 13.78 17.51
#